data_AF-A0A9D4V0Q2-F1
#
_entry.id   AF-A0A9D4V0Q2-F1
#
_cell.length_a   1.000
_cell.length_b   1.000
_cell.length_c   1.000
_cell.angle_alpha   90.00
_cell.angle_beta   90.00
_cell.angle_gamma   90.00
#
_symmetry.space_group_name_H-M   'P 1'
#
loop_
_entity.id
_entity.type
_entity.pdbx_description
1 polymer ?
#
loop_
_entity_poly.entity_id
_entity_poly.type
_entity_poly.pdbx_seq_one_letter_code
_entity_poly.pdbx_strand_id
1 'polypeptide(L)'
;MSQLVSVIQRASGKWRGAAERLLFPERNFSSCSYSETRRFFNVRAQNNEEENALSVAASVDTGAPTIFDKIIKKEIPSTVVYEDDKVLAFRDISPQAPVHIVLIPKIRDGLTQLSKADERHKDILGHLMYTTGVIAKQEGIEEGYRVVINNGPTACQSVYHLHLHILGGRQLKWPPG
;
A
#
# COMPACT_ATOMS: atom_id res chain seq x y z
N MET A 1 -17.93 40.70 -13.91
CA MET A 1 -16.96 39.63 -13.64
C MET A 1 -16.89 39.40 -12.14
N SER A 2 -17.72 38.50 -11.62
CA SER A 2 -17.64 37.97 -10.25
C SER A 2 -18.69 36.88 -10.09
N GLN A 3 -18.32 35.87 -9.30
CA GLN A 3 -19.16 34.90 -8.58
C GLN A 3 -19.48 33.52 -9.21
N LEU A 4 -18.81 32.54 -8.57
CA LEU A 4 -19.36 31.32 -7.97
C LEU A 4 -20.19 30.37 -8.84
N VAL A 5 -19.59 29.23 -9.15
CA VAL A 5 -20.29 27.99 -9.51
C VAL A 5 -20.39 27.12 -8.27
N SER A 6 -21.60 27.01 -7.72
CA SER A 6 -22.06 25.83 -7.01
C SER A 6 -23.43 25.48 -7.57
N VAL A 7 -23.70 24.21 -7.81
CA VAL A 7 -25.00 23.55 -7.57
C VAL A 7 -24.82 22.05 -7.90
N ILE A 8 -24.97 21.26 -6.85
CA ILE A 8 -25.29 19.84 -6.87
C ILE A 8 -26.73 19.68 -7.39
N GLN A 9 -26.98 18.79 -8.35
CA GLN A 9 -28.33 18.29 -8.56
C GLN A 9 -28.40 16.82 -8.97
N ARG A 10 -29.36 16.17 -8.30
CA ARG A 10 -29.69 14.74 -8.25
C ARG A 10 -30.37 14.28 -9.54
N ALA A 11 -30.20 12.99 -9.85
CA ALA A 11 -31.24 12.22 -10.53
C ALA A 11 -31.18 10.75 -10.06
N SER A 12 -32.04 10.38 -9.13
CA SER A 12 -32.35 8.98 -8.82
C SER A 12 -33.86 8.82 -8.72
N GLY A 13 -34.43 8.12 -9.69
CA GLY A 13 -35.83 7.72 -9.69
C GLY A 13 -36.07 6.60 -10.70
N LYS A 14 -36.28 5.38 -10.22
CA LYS A 14 -37.39 4.49 -10.61
C LYS A 14 -37.38 3.19 -9.80
N TRP A 15 -38.61 2.77 -9.51
CA TRP A 15 -39.07 1.75 -8.58
C TRP A 15 -39.25 0.35 -9.21
N ARG A 16 -39.28 -0.69 -8.36
CA ARG A 16 -40.21 -1.86 -8.25
C ARG A 16 -39.44 -3.03 -7.60
N GLY A 17 -39.82 -3.55 -6.42
CA GLY A 17 -40.88 -4.56 -6.17
C GLY A 17 -40.33 -5.98 -6.43
N ALA A 18 -40.62 -7.07 -5.74
CA ALA A 18 -41.41 -7.43 -4.56
C ALA A 18 -40.88 -8.80 -4.08
N ALA A 19 -41.19 -9.18 -2.85
CA ALA A 19 -40.81 -10.44 -2.22
C ALA A 19 -41.59 -11.63 -2.80
N GLU A 20 -40.97 -12.81 -2.85
CA GLU A 20 -41.72 -14.07 -2.81
C GLU A 20 -40.94 -15.17 -2.10
N ARG A 21 -41.68 -15.90 -1.27
CA ARG A 21 -41.26 -16.81 -0.21
C ARG A 21 -41.66 -18.20 -0.70
N LEU A 22 -40.71 -19.10 -0.92
CA LEU A 22 -41.00 -20.49 -1.29
C LEU A 22 -40.67 -21.43 -0.14
N LEU A 23 -41.73 -22.10 0.34
CA LEU A 23 -41.79 -23.17 1.33
C LEU A 23 -41.51 -24.51 0.66
N PHE A 24 -40.68 -25.39 1.25
CA PHE A 24 -40.74 -26.86 1.12
C PHE A 24 -39.97 -27.53 2.29
N PRO A 25 -40.25 -28.81 2.63
CA PRO A 25 -40.58 -29.22 4.00
C PRO A 25 -39.44 -29.85 4.83
N GLU A 26 -39.73 -29.91 6.13
CA GLU A 26 -38.99 -30.49 7.25
C GLU A 26 -38.43 -31.90 6.98
N ARG A 27 -37.15 -32.13 7.31
CA ARG A 27 -36.61 -33.47 7.60
C ARG A 27 -36.13 -33.52 9.04
N ASN A 28 -36.79 -34.38 9.81
CA ASN A 28 -36.36 -34.83 11.12
C ASN A 28 -34.98 -35.52 11.01
N PHE A 29 -33.97 -34.95 11.68
CA PHE A 29 -32.81 -35.71 12.12
C PHE A 29 -32.61 -35.49 13.62
N SER A 30 -32.59 -36.63 14.30
CA SER A 30 -32.42 -36.85 15.73
C SER A 30 -31.31 -36.03 16.37
N SER A 31 -31.62 -35.60 17.60
CA SER A 31 -30.77 -34.96 18.59
C SER A 31 -29.36 -35.53 18.69
N CYS A 32 -28.36 -34.68 18.45
CA CYS A 32 -27.05 -34.79 19.09
C CYS A 32 -26.62 -33.37 19.49
N SER A 33 -26.70 -33.12 20.79
CA SER A 33 -26.24 -31.89 21.43
C SER A 33 -24.72 -31.83 21.38
N TYR A 34 -24.16 -30.79 20.77
CA TYR A 34 -22.94 -30.16 21.26
C TYR A 34 -22.95 -28.69 20.85
N SER A 35 -23.36 -27.87 21.80
CA SER A 35 -23.10 -26.44 21.81
C SER A 35 -21.59 -26.25 21.97
N GLU A 36 -20.93 -25.71 20.96
CA GLU A 36 -19.90 -24.70 21.18
C GLU A 36 -19.58 -24.00 19.85
N THR A 37 -19.90 -22.73 19.86
CA THR A 37 -19.83 -21.77 18.78
C THR A 37 -18.42 -21.76 18.18
N ARG A 38 -18.26 -22.30 16.96
CA ARG A 38 -17.10 -21.97 16.11
C ARG A 38 -17.16 -20.47 15.81
N ARG A 39 -16.55 -19.66 16.68
CA ARG A 39 -16.05 -18.34 16.31
C ARG A 39 -15.07 -18.59 15.17
N PHE A 40 -15.55 -18.40 13.95
CA PHE A 40 -14.69 -18.09 12.82
C PHE A 40 -14.02 -16.76 13.18
N PHE A 41 -12.88 -16.85 13.87
CA PHE A 41 -11.92 -15.77 13.89
C PHE A 41 -11.40 -15.67 12.46
N ASN A 42 -12.08 -14.83 11.68
CA ASN A 42 -11.52 -14.26 10.48
C ASN A 42 -10.40 -13.32 10.95
N VAL A 43 -9.24 -13.89 11.28
CA VAL A 43 -8.02 -13.11 11.42
C VAL A 43 -7.66 -12.72 9.99
N ARG A 44 -8.26 -11.64 9.50
CA ARG A 44 -7.50 -10.78 8.60
C ARG A 44 -6.22 -10.51 9.36
N ALA A 45 -5.09 -10.93 8.82
CA ALA A 45 -3.80 -10.38 9.23
C ALA A 45 -3.89 -8.88 8.93
N GLN A 46 -4.44 -8.11 9.88
CA GLN A 46 -4.34 -6.68 9.89
C GLN A 46 -2.90 -6.43 10.28
N ASN A 47 -2.03 -6.42 9.28
CA ASN A 47 -0.72 -5.81 9.40
C ASN A 47 -1.01 -4.33 9.65
N ASN A 48 -0.99 -3.92 10.91
CA ASN A 48 -1.25 -2.54 11.26
C ASN A 48 0.02 -1.74 10.98
N GLU A 49 0.15 -1.23 9.75
CA GLU A 49 1.26 -0.35 9.35
C GLU A 49 1.42 0.84 10.31
N GLU A 50 0.34 1.32 10.93
CA GLU A 50 0.37 2.39 11.93
C GLU A 50 1.12 1.95 13.19
N GLU A 51 0.80 0.77 13.74
CA GLU A 51 1.50 0.21 14.90
C GLU A 51 2.98 -0.04 14.59
N ASN A 52 3.27 -0.59 13.41
CA ASN A 52 4.64 -0.78 12.94
C ASN A 52 5.37 0.56 12.90
N ALA A 53 4.81 1.57 12.23
CA ALA A 53 5.40 2.90 12.10
C ALA A 53 5.72 3.55 13.46
N LEU A 54 4.82 3.42 14.43
CA LEU A 54 5.04 3.91 15.80
C LEU A 54 6.18 3.16 16.51
N SER A 55 6.27 1.84 16.34
CA SER A 55 7.31 1.04 16.99
C SER A 55 8.71 1.32 16.43
N VAL A 56 8.85 1.50 15.11
CA VAL A 56 10.17 1.69 14.48
C VAL A 56 10.68 3.12 14.66
N ALA A 57 9.79 4.10 14.81
CA ALA A 57 10.11 5.52 15.02
C ALA A 57 11.05 5.79 16.21
N ALA A 58 11.07 4.91 17.22
CA ALA A 58 11.95 5.05 18.38
C ALA A 58 13.44 4.73 18.10
N SER A 59 13.78 4.12 16.96
CA SER A 59 15.13 3.56 16.69
C SER A 59 15.74 3.96 15.33
N VAL A 60 15.15 4.94 14.67
CA VAL A 60 15.32 5.32 13.26
C VAL A 60 16.76 5.60 12.82
N ASP A 61 17.53 6.28 13.67
CA ASP A 61 18.86 6.79 13.30
C ASP A 61 19.99 6.03 14.01
N THR A 62 19.74 4.79 14.46
CA THR A 62 20.75 3.94 15.12
C THR A 62 21.81 3.38 14.16
N GLY A 63 21.65 3.59 12.85
CA GLY A 63 22.53 3.02 11.81
C GLY A 63 22.34 1.52 11.59
N ALA A 64 21.45 0.87 12.36
CA ALA A 64 21.14 -0.55 12.21
C ALA A 64 20.57 -0.86 10.81
N PRO A 65 20.82 -2.09 10.29
CA PRO A 65 20.25 -2.53 9.03
C PRO A 65 18.74 -2.72 9.16
N THR A 66 18.02 -2.26 8.14
CA THR A 66 16.58 -2.44 7.96
C THR A 66 16.27 -3.74 7.23
N ILE A 67 14.97 -4.04 7.09
CA ILE A 67 14.53 -5.15 6.24
C ILE A 67 14.92 -4.93 4.76
N PHE A 68 14.96 -3.69 4.29
CA PHE A 68 15.35 -3.37 2.92
C PHE A 68 16.84 -3.59 2.66
N ASP A 69 17.69 -3.38 3.65
CA ASP A 69 19.12 -3.74 3.55
C ASP A 69 19.31 -5.25 3.32
N LYS A 70 18.47 -6.08 3.96
CA LYS A 70 18.47 -7.54 3.75
C LYS A 70 17.98 -7.92 2.35
N ILE A 71 16.98 -7.20 1.82
CA ILE A 71 16.50 -7.38 0.43
C ILE A 71 17.61 -7.02 -0.56
N ILE A 72 18.27 -5.88 -0.38
CA ILE A 72 19.38 -5.43 -1.25
C ILE A 72 20.52 -6.45 -1.26
N LYS A 73 20.85 -7.02 -0.09
CA LYS A 73 21.86 -8.08 0.05
C LYS A 73 21.40 -9.46 -0.41
N LYS A 74 20.13 -9.60 -0.84
CA LYS A 74 19.52 -10.87 -1.26
C LYS A 74 19.52 -11.94 -0.14
N GLU A 75 19.53 -11.50 1.12
CA GLU A 75 19.45 -12.37 2.29
C GLU A 75 18.02 -12.88 2.52
N ILE A 76 17.02 -12.13 2.06
CA ILE A 76 15.61 -12.51 2.08
C ILE A 76 15.02 -12.42 0.67
N PRO A 77 14.07 -13.30 0.31
CA PRO A 77 13.47 -13.30 -1.01
C PRO A 77 12.61 -12.04 -1.22
N SER A 78 12.65 -11.51 -2.44
CA SER A 78 11.75 -10.47 -2.92
C SER A 78 11.46 -10.68 -4.40
N THR A 79 10.28 -10.26 -4.85
CA THR A 79 9.93 -10.30 -6.28
C THR A 79 10.44 -9.02 -6.94
N VAL A 80 11.70 -9.03 -7.37
CA VAL A 80 12.34 -7.90 -8.06
C VAL A 80 11.65 -7.63 -9.40
N VAL A 81 11.32 -6.36 -9.65
CA VAL A 81 10.70 -5.90 -10.91
C VAL A 81 11.66 -5.02 -11.73
N TYR A 82 12.55 -4.29 -11.06
CA TYR A 82 13.55 -3.45 -11.70
C TYR A 82 14.78 -3.33 -10.78
N GLU A 83 15.97 -3.33 -11.37
CA GLU A 83 17.22 -3.16 -10.65
C GLU A 83 18.25 -2.49 -11.57
N ASP A 84 18.91 -1.44 -11.08
CA ASP A 84 20.08 -0.84 -11.72
C ASP A 84 21.21 -0.61 -10.70
N ASP A 85 22.20 0.21 -11.02
CA ASP A 85 23.34 0.51 -10.15
C ASP A 85 22.94 1.29 -8.88
N LYS A 86 21.88 2.10 -8.94
CA LYS A 86 21.48 3.03 -7.88
C LYS A 86 20.25 2.59 -7.10
N VAL A 87 19.31 1.91 -7.73
CA VAL A 87 17.99 1.61 -7.16
C VAL A 87 17.59 0.15 -7.34
N LEU A 88 16.64 -0.26 -6.51
CA LEU A 88 16.01 -1.57 -6.55
C LEU A 88 14.51 -1.39 -6.38
N ALA A 89 13.72 -2.07 -7.19
CA ALA A 89 12.27 -2.12 -7.06
C ALA A 89 11.78 -3.56 -6.97
N PHE A 90 10.83 -3.81 -6.06
CA PHE A 90 10.24 -5.12 -5.84
C PHE A 90 8.76 -5.00 -5.49
N ARG A 91 7.99 -6.08 -5.69
CA ARG A 91 6.57 -6.11 -5.32
C ARG A 91 6.41 -6.07 -3.81
N ASP A 92 5.49 -5.23 -3.35
CA ASP A 92 5.12 -5.17 -1.94
C ASP A 92 4.51 -6.50 -1.48
N ILE A 93 4.85 -6.94 -0.26
CA ILE A 93 4.33 -8.18 0.32
C ILE A 93 2.86 -8.07 0.76
N SER A 94 2.40 -6.84 1.04
CA SER A 94 1.03 -6.48 1.44
C SER A 94 0.43 -5.49 0.43
N PRO A 95 0.14 -5.92 -0.81
CA PRO A 95 -0.27 -5.03 -1.90
C PRO A 95 -1.60 -4.31 -1.62
N GLN A 96 -1.63 -2.98 -1.79
CA GLN A 96 -2.82 -2.13 -1.65
C GLN A 96 -3.51 -1.82 -3.01
N ALA A 97 -2.92 -2.29 -4.10
CA ALA A 97 -3.45 -2.22 -5.46
C ALA A 97 -2.92 -3.41 -6.29
N PRO A 98 -3.53 -3.75 -7.43
CA PRO A 98 -3.07 -4.84 -8.29
C PRO A 98 -1.59 -4.71 -8.68
N VAL A 99 -1.14 -3.48 -8.94
CA VAL A 99 0.29 -3.16 -8.99
C VAL A 99 0.62 -2.35 -7.74
N HIS A 100 1.42 -2.92 -6.84
CA HIS A 100 2.01 -2.23 -5.69
C HIS A 100 3.49 -2.59 -5.61
N ILE A 101 4.33 -1.62 -5.95
CA ILE A 101 5.79 -1.78 -6.03
C ILE A 101 6.45 -0.82 -5.06
N VAL A 102 7.48 -1.30 -4.37
CA VAL A 102 8.34 -0.49 -3.50
C VAL A 102 9.65 -0.26 -4.25
N LEU A 103 9.97 1.01 -4.51
CA LEU A 103 11.21 1.45 -5.13
C LEU A 103 12.11 2.14 -4.10
N ILE A 104 13.34 1.67 -3.96
CA ILE A 104 14.30 2.13 -2.94
C ILE A 104 15.67 2.45 -3.53
N PRO A 105 16.43 3.39 -2.94
CA PRO A 105 17.85 3.53 -3.24
C PRO A 105 18.63 2.37 -2.63
N LYS A 106 19.63 1.84 -3.35
CA LYS A 106 20.51 0.77 -2.84
C LYS A 106 21.45 1.26 -1.74
N ILE A 107 21.83 2.54 -1.78
CA ILE A 107 22.66 3.19 -0.77
C ILE A 107 21.78 4.15 0.00
N ARG A 108 21.65 3.92 1.31
CA ARG A 108 20.81 4.76 2.18
C ARG A 108 21.42 6.13 2.45
N ASP A 109 22.73 6.25 2.69
CA ASP A 109 23.46 7.52 2.96
C ASP A 109 22.77 8.49 3.96
N GLY A 110 22.07 7.94 4.96
CA GLY A 110 21.30 8.73 5.94
C GLY A 110 19.86 9.07 5.52
N LEU A 111 19.41 8.67 4.33
CA LEU A 111 18.01 8.75 3.88
C LEU A 111 17.14 7.69 4.57
N THR A 112 17.01 7.80 5.89
CA THR A 112 16.04 7.01 6.67
C THR A 112 14.59 7.43 6.35
N GLN A 113 14.39 8.68 5.92
CA GLN A 113 13.11 9.26 5.52
C GLN A 113 13.36 10.46 4.59
N LEU A 114 12.33 10.94 3.87
CA LEU A 114 12.49 12.02 2.89
C LEU A 114 12.99 13.33 3.52
N SER A 115 12.52 13.67 4.73
CA SER A 115 12.94 14.89 5.45
C SER A 115 14.40 14.88 5.92
N LYS A 116 15.12 13.76 5.78
CA LYS A 116 16.57 13.68 6.02
C LYS A 116 17.40 13.94 4.76
N ALA A 117 16.75 14.13 3.62
CA ALA A 117 17.46 14.49 2.39
C ALA A 117 18.12 15.87 2.52
N ASP A 118 19.28 15.98 1.88
CA ASP A 118 20.05 17.21 1.71
C ASP A 118 20.56 17.31 0.27
N GLU A 119 21.41 18.30 -0.01
CA GLU A 119 21.83 18.60 -1.38
C GLU A 119 22.51 17.44 -2.11
N ARG A 120 23.26 16.57 -1.40
CA ARG A 120 23.97 15.45 -2.04
C ARG A 120 23.02 14.37 -2.56
N HIS A 121 21.78 14.38 -2.04
CA HIS A 121 20.76 13.40 -2.40
C HIS A 121 19.92 13.82 -3.62
N LYS A 122 20.10 15.04 -4.16
CA LYS A 122 19.30 15.52 -5.31
C LYS A 122 19.36 14.56 -6.51
N ASP A 123 20.54 14.01 -6.80
CA ASP A 123 20.72 13.07 -7.91
C ASP A 123 19.93 11.75 -7.70
N ILE A 124 20.08 11.11 -6.54
CA ILE A 124 19.37 9.86 -6.24
C ILE A 124 17.86 10.06 -6.16
N LEU A 125 17.39 11.19 -5.62
CA LEU A 125 15.96 11.53 -5.60
C LEU A 125 15.40 11.74 -7.01
N GLY A 126 16.14 12.41 -7.88
CA GLY A 126 15.78 12.55 -9.30
C GLY A 126 15.73 11.19 -10.01
N HIS A 127 16.72 10.34 -9.74
CA HIS A 127 16.78 8.98 -10.30
C HIS A 127 15.61 8.11 -9.84
N LEU A 128 15.24 8.16 -8.55
CA LEU A 128 14.06 7.47 -8.00
C LEU A 128 12.79 7.92 -8.73
N MET A 129 12.56 9.24 -8.82
CA MET A 129 11.36 9.78 -9.47
C MET A 129 11.29 9.42 -10.96
N TYR A 130 12.40 9.52 -11.70
CA TYR A 130 12.46 9.10 -13.10
C TYR A 130 12.15 7.62 -13.27
N THR A 131 12.76 6.78 -12.43
CA THR A 131 12.59 5.32 -12.48
C THR A 131 11.14 4.90 -12.23
N THR A 132 10.36 5.68 -11.47
CA THR A 132 8.91 5.39 -11.32
C THR A 132 8.18 5.32 -12.66
N GLY A 133 8.49 6.22 -13.60
CA GLY A 133 7.87 6.23 -14.93
C GLY A 133 8.33 5.07 -15.80
N VAL A 134 9.60 4.65 -15.66
CA VAL A 134 10.14 3.47 -16.34
C VAL A 134 9.41 2.21 -15.88
N ILE A 135 9.27 2.04 -14.57
CA ILE A 135 8.56 0.89 -13.97
C ILE A 135 7.07 0.92 -14.34
N ALA A 136 6.43 2.09 -14.29
CA ALA A 136 5.01 2.23 -14.63
C ALA A 136 4.72 1.74 -16.07
N LYS A 137 5.59 2.09 -17.03
CA LYS A 137 5.50 1.61 -18.41
C LYS A 137 5.76 0.11 -18.53
N GLN A 138 6.71 -0.45 -17.79
CA GLN A 138 6.99 -1.89 -17.79
C GLN A 138 5.84 -2.71 -17.24
N GLU A 139 5.12 -2.17 -16.26
CA GLU A 139 3.99 -2.84 -15.59
C GLU A 139 2.64 -2.53 -16.25
N GLY A 140 2.61 -1.77 -17.35
CA GLY A 140 1.39 -1.45 -18.10
C GLY A 140 0.39 -0.57 -17.34
N ILE A 141 0.89 0.32 -16.47
CA ILE A 141 0.08 1.27 -15.68
C ILE A 141 0.31 2.72 -16.11
N GLU A 142 0.82 2.97 -17.31
CA GLU A 142 1.09 4.33 -17.81
C GLU A 142 -0.16 5.22 -17.93
N GLU A 143 -1.36 4.63 -18.02
CA GLU A 143 -2.62 5.38 -18.04
C GLU A 143 -2.90 6.08 -16.70
N GLY A 144 -2.33 5.60 -15.60
CA GLY A 144 -2.49 6.21 -14.29
C GLY A 144 -1.91 5.40 -13.14
N TYR A 145 -1.11 6.08 -12.33
CA TYR A 145 -0.54 5.54 -11.10
C TYR A 145 -0.39 6.63 -10.04
N ARG A 146 -0.18 6.24 -8.79
CA ARG A 146 0.16 7.15 -7.68
C ARG A 146 1.49 6.76 -7.09
N VAL A 147 2.33 7.76 -6.87
CA VAL A 147 3.56 7.63 -6.09
C VAL A 147 3.29 8.15 -4.69
N VAL A 148 3.62 7.36 -3.66
CA VAL A 148 3.47 7.75 -2.25
C VAL A 148 4.82 7.62 -1.55
N ILE A 149 5.20 8.66 -0.81
CA ILE A 149 6.35 8.65 0.10
C ILE A 149 5.83 9.03 1.48
N ASN A 150 5.93 8.10 2.42
CA ASN A 150 5.54 8.35 3.81
C ASN A 150 6.74 8.88 4.58
N ASN A 151 6.55 9.94 5.37
CA ASN A 151 7.59 10.51 6.20
C ASN A 151 7.14 10.57 7.67
N GLY A 152 7.75 9.74 8.50
CA GLY A 152 7.50 9.68 9.93
C GLY A 152 6.23 8.90 10.31
N PRO A 153 5.97 8.77 11.62
CA PRO A 153 4.95 7.87 12.16
C PRO A 153 3.53 8.29 11.79
N THR A 154 3.22 9.59 11.79
CA THR A 154 1.87 10.10 11.46
C THR A 154 1.49 9.89 9.99
N ALA A 155 2.47 9.62 9.13
CA ALA A 155 2.27 9.27 7.73
C ALA A 155 2.36 7.76 7.49
N CYS A 156 2.38 6.93 8.55
CA CYS A 156 2.51 5.48 8.45
C CYS A 156 3.81 5.01 7.77
N GLN A 157 4.94 5.67 8.02
CA GLN A 157 6.23 5.17 7.56
C GLN A 157 6.67 3.94 8.36
N SER A 158 6.59 2.76 7.76
CA SER A 158 6.85 1.48 8.43
C SER A 158 8.33 1.02 8.38
N VAL A 159 9.10 1.49 7.38
CA VAL A 159 10.54 1.18 7.24
C VAL A 159 11.36 2.46 7.08
N TYR A 160 12.41 2.59 7.88
CA TYR A 160 13.29 3.77 7.91
C TYR A 160 14.49 3.64 6.95
N HIS A 161 14.10 3.48 5.69
CA HIS A 161 14.92 3.53 4.49
C HIS A 161 14.01 4.12 3.43
N LEU A 162 14.39 5.25 2.82
CA LEU A 162 13.55 5.97 1.87
C LEU A 162 12.98 5.02 0.81
N HIS A 163 11.67 5.06 0.61
CA HIS A 163 10.98 4.22 -0.36
C HIS A 163 9.81 4.94 -0.99
N LEU A 164 9.56 4.64 -2.25
CA LEU A 164 8.44 5.12 -3.04
C LEU A 164 7.50 3.94 -3.26
N HIS A 165 6.25 4.08 -2.83
CA HIS A 165 5.19 3.18 -3.25
C HIS A 165 4.66 3.61 -4.60
N ILE A 166 4.65 2.70 -5.57
CA ILE A 166 4.05 2.89 -6.88
C ILE A 166 2.78 2.04 -6.91
N LEU A 167 1.62 2.70 -6.93
CA LEU A 167 0.31 2.04 -6.91
C LEU A 167 -0.42 2.25 -8.23
N GLY A 168 -0.94 1.17 -8.82
CA GLY A 168 -1.64 1.20 -10.11
C GLY A 168 -2.52 -0.03 -10.36
N GLY A 169 -3.05 -0.13 -11.58
CA GLY A 169 -3.91 -1.25 -12.01
C GLY A 169 -5.35 -1.19 -11.48
N ARG A 170 -5.76 -0.08 -10.84
CA ARG A 170 -7.15 0.22 -10.47
C ARG A 170 -7.36 1.72 -10.31
N GLN A 171 -8.61 2.16 -10.32
CA GLN A 171 -8.95 3.54 -9.92
C GLN A 171 -8.54 3.79 -8.45
N LEU A 172 -7.71 4.82 -8.24
CA LEU A 172 -7.31 5.27 -6.91
C LEU A 172 -8.28 6.37 -6.42
N LYS A 173 -8.61 6.32 -5.12
CA LYS A 173 -9.56 7.25 -4.49
C LYS A 173 -8.88 8.53 -4.02
N TRP A 174 -9.70 9.53 -3.69
CA TRP A 174 -9.31 10.78 -3.04
C TRP A 174 -10.18 10.98 -1.77
N PRO A 175 -9.62 11.38 -0.62
CA PRO A 175 -8.20 11.73 -0.36
C PRO A 175 -7.23 10.52 -0.45
N PRO A 176 -5.90 10.77 -0.51
CA PRO A 176 -4.87 9.74 -0.64
C PRO A 176 -4.39 9.24 0.73
N GLY A 177 -5.34 8.75 1.51
CA GLY A 177 -5.21 8.27 2.89
C GLY A 177 -6.61 7.95 3.39
#